data_AF-A0A9E5RFR3-F1
#
_entry.id   AF-A0A9E5RFR3-F1
#
_cell.length_a   1.000
_cell.length_b   1.000
_cell.length_c   1.000
_cell.angle_alpha   90.00
_cell.angle_beta   90.00
_cell.angle_gamma   90.00
#
_symmetry.space_group_name_H-M   'P 1'
#
loop_
_entity.id
_entity.type
_entity.pdbx_description
1 polymer ?
#
loop_
_entity_poly.entity_id
_entity_poly.type
_entity_poly.pdbx_seq_one_letter_code
_entity_poly.pdbx_strand_id
1 'polypeptide(L)'
;MADNSLNPAIGATFDVASKLDKLNSKFSTVDITQLVKFENKIRELGNFNIMLAPQYMRDFIDAQDVCGVMLATAILVNEKSKALLEEAESIAYLDHATDYLNAKGIKDTADARKRYIDIDADVIRAKDIHAKSMALVSLLNNKLWNFKQAHDDVKKMSYSDQKMTPYDGM
;
A
#
# COMPACT_ATOMS: atom_id res chain seq x y z
N MET A 1 19.50 48.35 -24.54
CA MET A 1 20.11 47.05 -24.18
C MET A 1 19.80 46.83 -22.71
N ALA A 2 18.69 46.17 -22.41
CA ALA A 2 18.29 45.89 -21.03
C ALA A 2 18.84 44.51 -20.66
N ASP A 3 19.79 44.55 -19.73
CA ASP A 3 20.37 43.42 -19.03
C ASP A 3 19.26 42.72 -18.24
N ASN A 4 18.84 41.54 -18.70
CA ASN A 4 17.82 40.72 -18.05
C ASN A 4 18.53 39.59 -17.33
N SER A 5 19.30 39.95 -16.30
CA SER A 5 19.95 39.03 -15.40
C SER A 5 18.89 38.24 -14.62
N LEU A 6 18.62 37.04 -15.09
CA LEU A 6 18.32 35.82 -14.33
C LEU A 6 17.59 36.04 -12.99
N ASN A 7 16.27 35.97 -13.06
CA ASN A 7 15.43 35.74 -11.90
C ASN A 7 15.76 34.37 -11.28
N PRO A 8 16.24 34.27 -10.03
CA PRO A 8 16.57 32.99 -9.39
C PRO A 8 15.34 32.24 -8.85
N ALA A 9 14.12 32.61 -9.26
CA ALA A 9 12.88 32.03 -8.75
C ALA A 9 12.51 30.65 -9.32
N ILE A 10 13.30 30.07 -10.23
CA ILE A 10 13.07 28.73 -10.82
C ILE A 10 13.87 27.64 -10.07
N GLY A 11 14.15 27.86 -8.78
CA GLY A 11 14.89 26.91 -7.92
C GLY A 11 14.02 25.99 -7.07
N ALA A 12 12.70 26.14 -7.14
CA ALA A 12 11.74 25.29 -6.46
C ALA A 12 10.90 24.53 -7.49
N THR A 13 11.54 23.76 -8.37
CA THR A 13 10.91 22.52 -8.81
C THR A 13 10.65 21.72 -7.55
N PHE A 14 9.43 21.82 -7.03
CA PHE A 14 8.88 20.94 -6.03
C PHE A 14 9.06 19.53 -6.59
N ASP A 15 10.14 18.87 -6.19
CA ASP A 15 10.65 17.70 -6.89
C ASP A 15 9.79 16.48 -6.54
N VAL A 16 8.65 16.36 -7.22
CA VAL A 16 7.72 15.23 -7.15
C VAL A 16 8.49 13.93 -7.40
N ALA A 17 9.48 13.93 -8.29
CA ALA A 17 10.35 12.77 -8.51
C ALA A 17 11.14 12.37 -7.25
N SER A 18 11.76 13.32 -6.52
CA SER A 18 12.41 12.99 -5.24
C SER A 18 11.42 12.53 -4.16
N LYS A 19 10.20 13.09 -4.13
CA LYS A 19 9.16 12.66 -3.18
C LYS A 19 8.71 11.23 -3.50
N LEU A 20 8.56 10.90 -4.79
CA LEU A 20 8.25 9.56 -5.28
C LEU A 20 9.38 8.57 -4.96
N ASP A 21 10.65 8.95 -5.11
CA ASP A 21 11.80 8.10 -4.74
C ASP A 21 11.85 7.81 -3.24
N LYS A 22 11.63 8.83 -2.40
CA LYS A 22 11.54 8.66 -0.95
C LYS A 22 10.35 7.79 -0.53
N LEU A 23 9.27 7.80 -1.32
CA LEU A 23 8.11 6.94 -1.07
C LEU A 23 8.42 5.50 -1.50
N ASN A 24 9.05 5.32 -2.66
CA ASN A 24 9.48 4.02 -3.18
C ASN A 24 10.46 3.32 -2.23
N SER A 25 11.40 4.06 -1.64
CA SER A 25 12.30 3.50 -0.63
C SER A 25 11.56 3.04 0.64
N LYS A 26 10.48 3.74 1.05
CA LYS A 26 9.65 3.31 2.18
C LYS A 26 8.87 2.03 1.91
N PHE A 27 8.52 1.74 0.66
CA PHE A 27 7.94 0.44 0.31
C PHE A 27 8.93 -0.70 0.48
N SER A 28 10.18 -0.51 0.08
CA SER A 28 11.21 -1.54 0.22
C SER A 28 11.53 -1.91 1.68
N THR A 29 11.22 -1.01 2.62
CA THR A 29 11.40 -1.24 4.06
C THR A 29 10.25 -1.97 4.74
N VAL A 30 9.12 -2.20 4.05
CA VAL A 30 8.02 -3.01 4.60
C VAL A 30 8.45 -4.48 4.54
N ASP A 31 9.09 -4.96 5.61
CA ASP A 31 9.58 -6.33 5.70
C ASP A 31 8.43 -7.32 5.97
N ILE A 32 7.92 -7.93 4.88
CA ILE A 32 6.87 -8.97 4.91
C ILE A 32 7.41 -10.29 5.49
N THR A 33 8.72 -10.45 5.66
CA THR A 33 9.35 -11.70 6.14
C THR A 33 8.85 -12.10 7.53
N GLN A 34 8.48 -11.12 8.37
CA GLN A 34 7.89 -11.40 9.68
C GLN A 34 6.51 -12.05 9.56
N LEU A 35 5.70 -11.67 8.57
CA LEU A 35 4.37 -12.24 8.34
C LEU A 35 4.46 -13.70 7.82
N VAL A 36 5.49 -14.03 7.05
CA VAL A 36 5.72 -15.40 6.54
C VAL A 36 5.88 -16.41 7.69
N LYS A 37 6.51 -16.00 8.80
CA LYS A 37 6.65 -16.86 9.99
C LYS A 37 5.29 -17.23 10.59
N PHE A 38 4.37 -16.27 10.63
CA PHE A 38 3.01 -16.51 11.13
C PHE A 38 2.13 -17.27 10.12
N GLU A 39 2.34 -17.08 8.82
CA GLU A 39 1.64 -17.88 7.80
C GLU A 39 2.00 -19.36 7.84
N ASN A 40 3.25 -19.70 8.15
CA ASN A 40 3.63 -21.10 8.36
C ASN A 40 2.86 -21.71 9.53
N LYS A 41 2.64 -20.95 10.61
CA LYS A 41 1.81 -21.39 11.75
C LYS A 41 0.34 -21.61 11.37
N ILE A 42 -0.21 -20.85 10.42
CA ILE A 42 -1.56 -21.12 9.87
C ILE A 42 -1.57 -22.49 9.17
N ARG A 43 -0.55 -22.82 8.38
CA ARG A 43 -0.48 -24.13 7.69
C ARG A 43 -0.35 -25.29 8.67
N GLU A 44 0.33 -25.07 9.79
CA GLU A 44 0.50 -26.05 10.87
C GLU A 44 -0.81 -26.35 11.63
N LEU A 45 -1.85 -25.52 11.50
CA LEU A 45 -3.17 -25.79 12.10
C LEU A 45 -3.82 -27.08 11.60
N GLY A 46 -3.42 -27.61 10.44
CA GLY A 46 -3.87 -28.93 9.97
C GLY A 46 -3.45 -30.09 10.89
N ASN A 47 -2.36 -29.92 11.65
CA ASN A 47 -1.84 -30.89 12.63
C ASN A 47 -1.81 -30.28 14.05
N PHE A 48 -2.84 -29.49 14.38
CA PHE A 48 -2.91 -28.72 15.60
C PHE A 48 -2.87 -29.59 16.87
N ASN A 49 -1.97 -29.23 17.81
CA ASN A 49 -1.95 -29.81 19.15
C ASN A 49 -2.69 -28.88 20.13
N ILE A 50 -3.79 -29.37 20.70
CA ILE A 50 -4.65 -28.62 21.64
C ILE A 50 -3.88 -28.12 22.86
N MET A 51 -2.86 -28.85 23.33
CA MET A 51 -2.05 -28.39 24.48
C MET A 51 -1.26 -27.11 24.19
N LEU A 52 -1.00 -26.82 22.92
CA LEU A 52 -0.31 -25.60 22.47
C LEU A 52 -1.26 -24.47 22.10
N ALA A 53 -2.58 -24.67 22.24
CA ALA A 53 -3.60 -23.68 21.91
C ALA A 53 -3.32 -22.27 22.45
N PRO A 54 -2.91 -22.08 23.73
CA PRO A 54 -2.65 -20.75 24.26
C PRO A 54 -1.48 -20.05 23.58
N GLN A 55 -0.47 -20.82 23.16
CA GLN A 55 0.69 -20.29 22.44
C GLN A 55 0.31 -19.86 21.02
N TYR A 56 -0.44 -20.69 20.28
CA TYR A 56 -0.92 -20.34 18.94
C TYR A 56 -1.85 -19.12 18.96
N MET A 57 -2.77 -19.02 19.94
CA MET A 57 -3.63 -17.85 20.08
C MET A 57 -2.82 -16.56 20.30
N ARG A 58 -1.81 -16.60 21.17
CA ARG A 58 -0.90 -15.46 21.40
C ARG A 58 -0.15 -15.10 20.12
N ASP A 59 0.41 -16.08 19.44
CA ASP A 59 1.16 -15.86 18.21
C ASP A 59 0.29 -15.23 17.10
N PHE A 60 -1.00 -15.60 17.01
CA PHE A 60 -1.92 -14.97 16.05
C PHE A 60 -2.38 -13.57 16.48
N ILE A 61 -2.45 -13.26 17.79
CA ILE A 61 -2.69 -11.89 18.28
C ILE A 61 -1.49 -11.01 17.90
N ASP A 62 -0.27 -11.46 18.18
CA ASP A 62 0.95 -10.75 17.81
C ASP A 62 1.03 -10.54 16.29
N ALA A 63 0.63 -11.55 15.49
CA ALA A 63 0.55 -11.43 14.03
C ALA A 63 -0.48 -10.38 13.58
N GLN A 64 -1.65 -10.32 14.22
CA GLN A 64 -2.68 -9.31 13.93
C GLN A 64 -2.19 -7.91 14.26
N ASP A 65 -1.49 -7.71 15.38
CA ASP A 65 -0.96 -6.42 15.78
C ASP A 65 0.12 -5.93 14.82
N VAL A 66 1.09 -6.79 14.48
CA VAL A 66 2.15 -6.46 13.51
C VAL A 66 1.53 -6.16 12.14
N CYS A 67 0.62 -7.02 11.66
CA CYS A 67 -0.05 -6.80 10.38
C CYS A 67 -0.91 -5.53 10.39
N GLY A 68 -1.51 -5.18 11.53
CA GLY A 68 -2.30 -3.96 11.72
C GLY A 68 -1.44 -2.69 11.60
N VAL A 69 -0.26 -2.67 12.22
CA VAL A 69 0.69 -1.55 12.09
C VAL A 69 1.20 -1.41 10.65
N MET A 70 1.52 -2.55 9.99
CA MET A 70 1.95 -2.56 8.60
C MET A 70 0.83 -2.05 7.67
N LEU A 71 -0.41 -2.47 7.90
CA LEU A 71 -1.57 -2.03 7.13
C LEU A 71 -1.82 -0.53 7.29
N ALA A 72 -1.80 -0.01 8.52
CA ALA A 72 -1.95 1.43 8.76
C ALA A 72 -0.86 2.25 8.06
N THR A 73 0.37 1.75 8.06
CA THR A 73 1.49 2.37 7.34
C THR A 73 1.27 2.33 5.82
N ALA A 74 0.82 1.20 5.29
CA ALA A 74 0.52 1.05 3.87
C ALA A 74 -0.62 1.98 3.42
N ILE A 75 -1.66 2.16 4.24
CA ILE A 75 -2.75 3.12 3.98
C ILE A 75 -2.21 4.54 3.95
N LEU A 76 -1.40 4.95 4.93
CA LEU A 76 -0.78 6.28 4.94
C LEU A 76 0.06 6.53 3.68
N VAL A 77 0.81 5.53 3.25
CA VAL A 77 1.62 5.60 2.03
C VAL A 77 0.73 5.67 0.78
N ASN A 78 -0.39 4.94 0.75
CA ASN A 78 -1.38 4.98 -0.33
C ASN A 78 -2.03 6.36 -0.48
N GLU A 79 -2.40 7.00 0.62
CA GLU A 79 -2.96 8.36 0.59
C GLU A 79 -1.92 9.38 0.09
N LYS A 80 -0.66 9.21 0.49
CA LYS A 80 0.44 10.06 0.01
C LYS A 80 0.74 9.83 -1.47
N SER A 81 0.74 8.60 -1.96
CA SER A 81 0.95 8.31 -3.38
C SER A 81 -0.19 8.86 -4.24
N LYS A 82 -1.42 8.81 -3.73
CA LYS A 82 -2.58 9.43 -4.40
C LYS A 82 -2.44 10.94 -4.50
N ALA A 83 -2.09 11.62 -3.40
CA ALA A 83 -1.87 13.06 -3.42
C ALA A 83 -0.74 13.47 -4.39
N LEU A 84 0.34 12.69 -4.47
CA LEU A 84 1.42 12.93 -5.42
C LEU A 84 1.02 12.69 -6.88
N LEU A 85 0.14 11.70 -7.13
CA LEU A 85 -0.43 11.48 -8.45
C LEU A 85 -1.28 12.68 -8.89
N GLU A 86 -2.16 13.18 -8.02
CA GLU A 86 -2.97 14.37 -8.31
C GLU A 86 -2.10 15.63 -8.54
N GLU A 87 -1.00 15.77 -7.78
CA GLU A 87 0.02 16.83 -7.97
C GLU A 87 0.69 16.69 -9.35
N ALA A 88 1.14 15.48 -9.72
CA ALA A 88 1.78 15.22 -11.00
C ALA A 88 0.83 15.45 -12.20
N GLU A 89 -0.42 15.01 -12.11
CA GLU A 89 -1.43 15.23 -13.16
C GLU A 89 -1.72 16.72 -13.35
N SER A 90 -1.76 17.48 -12.25
CA SER A 90 -1.95 18.93 -12.29
C SER A 90 -0.80 19.65 -12.97
N ILE A 91 0.45 19.30 -12.63
CA ILE A 91 1.66 19.85 -13.27
C ILE A 91 1.70 19.48 -14.76
N ALA A 92 1.45 18.21 -15.08
CA ALA A 92 1.43 17.75 -16.48
C ALA A 92 0.38 18.50 -17.32
N TYR A 93 -0.82 18.74 -16.75
CA TYR A 93 -1.91 19.41 -17.45
C TYR A 93 -1.72 20.91 -17.62
N LEU A 94 -1.20 21.59 -16.60
CA LEU A 94 -1.08 23.04 -16.57
C LEU A 94 0.23 23.53 -17.20
N ASP A 95 1.35 22.87 -16.91
CA ASP A 95 2.68 23.36 -17.23
C ASP A 95 3.24 22.66 -18.48
N HIS A 96 3.20 21.33 -18.55
CA HIS A 96 3.88 20.58 -19.61
C HIS A 96 3.05 20.41 -20.89
N ALA A 97 1.73 20.27 -20.78
CA ALA A 97 0.87 19.93 -21.91
C ALA A 97 0.89 21.01 -23.02
N THR A 98 0.90 22.30 -22.66
CA THR A 98 0.92 23.38 -23.64
C THR A 98 2.19 23.36 -24.48
N ASP A 99 3.36 23.17 -23.86
CA ASP A 99 4.64 23.12 -24.58
C ASP A 99 4.72 21.91 -25.53
N TYR A 100 4.24 20.75 -25.09
CA TYR A 100 4.18 19.55 -25.92
C TYR A 100 3.27 19.73 -27.14
N LEU A 101 2.06 20.27 -26.93
CA LEU A 101 1.09 20.47 -28.00
C LEU A 101 1.58 21.50 -29.03
N ASN A 102 2.20 22.59 -28.56
CA ASN A 102 2.82 23.60 -29.42
C ASN A 102 3.97 23.00 -30.26
N ALA A 103 4.85 22.20 -29.64
CA ALA A 103 5.95 21.55 -30.35
C ALA A 103 5.50 20.55 -31.42
N LYS A 104 4.32 19.94 -31.25
CA LYS A 104 3.72 19.00 -32.21
C LYS A 104 2.74 19.65 -33.19
N GLY A 105 2.54 20.96 -33.12
CA GLY A 105 1.58 21.68 -33.96
C GLY A 105 0.12 21.26 -33.72
N ILE A 106 -0.18 20.72 -32.54
CA ILE A 106 -1.54 20.31 -32.17
C ILE A 106 -2.22 21.49 -31.51
N LYS A 107 -3.49 21.75 -31.87
CA LYS A 107 -4.27 22.80 -31.22
C LYS A 107 -4.38 22.52 -29.73
N ASP A 108 -4.02 23.52 -28.92
CA ASP A 108 -4.19 23.46 -27.48
C ASP A 108 -5.69 23.47 -27.14
N THR A 109 -6.19 22.30 -26.75
CA THR A 109 -7.56 22.07 -26.29
C THR A 109 -7.53 21.23 -25.01
N ALA A 110 -8.55 21.36 -24.18
CA ALA A 110 -8.67 20.59 -22.94
C ALA A 110 -8.56 19.07 -23.17
N ASP A 111 -9.13 18.56 -24.27
CA ASP A 111 -9.06 17.14 -24.62
C ASP A 111 -7.65 16.70 -25.04
N ALA A 112 -6.90 17.56 -25.75
CA ALA A 112 -5.54 17.27 -26.13
C ALA A 112 -4.61 17.26 -24.91
N ARG A 113 -4.81 18.16 -23.95
CA ARG A 113 -4.09 18.17 -22.68
C ARG A 113 -4.37 16.94 -21.83
N LYS A 114 -5.63 16.48 -21.77
CA LYS A 114 -5.98 15.22 -21.07
C LYS A 114 -5.26 14.01 -21.66
N ARG A 115 -5.15 13.93 -22.99
CA ARG A 115 -4.38 12.85 -23.65
C ARG A 115 -2.88 12.94 -23.35
N TYR A 116 -2.35 14.14 -23.14
CA TYR A 116 -0.95 14.33 -22.76
C TYR A 116 -0.67 13.77 -21.35
N ILE A 117 -1.56 13.97 -20.37
CA ILE A 117 -1.40 13.43 -19.01
C ILE A 117 -1.11 11.92 -19.04
N ASP A 118 -1.77 11.17 -19.92
CA ASP A 118 -1.61 9.71 -20.00
C ASP A 118 -0.26 9.25 -20.54
N ILE A 119 0.50 10.13 -21.21
CA ILE A 119 1.82 9.83 -21.76
C ILE A 119 2.96 10.52 -21.00
N ASP A 120 2.65 11.42 -20.06
CA ASP A 120 3.65 12.10 -19.25
C ASP A 120 4.37 11.11 -18.32
N ALA A 121 5.70 11.15 -18.35
CA ALA A 121 6.54 10.16 -17.66
C ALA A 121 6.40 10.24 -16.13
N ASP A 122 6.23 11.43 -15.57
CA ASP A 122 6.10 11.63 -14.12
C ASP A 122 4.73 11.15 -13.64
N VAL A 123 3.68 11.38 -14.43
CA VAL A 123 2.33 10.85 -14.18
C VAL A 123 2.33 9.33 -14.24
N ILE A 124 2.93 8.71 -15.27
CA ILE A 124 3.01 7.25 -15.39
C ILE A 124 3.72 6.65 -14.17
N ARG A 125 4.83 7.26 -13.74
CA ARG A 125 5.57 6.82 -12.56
C ARG A 125 4.76 6.97 -11.28
N ALA A 126 4.03 8.08 -11.12
CA ALA A 126 3.14 8.28 -9.98
C ALA A 126 2.00 7.26 -9.96
N LYS A 127 1.41 6.93 -11.13
CA LYS A 127 0.38 5.89 -11.28
C LYS A 127 0.91 4.51 -10.87
N ASP A 128 2.12 4.14 -11.29
CA ASP A 128 2.75 2.86 -10.92
C ASP A 128 2.99 2.78 -9.40
N ILE A 129 3.51 3.85 -8.79
CA ILE A 129 3.73 3.90 -7.33
C ILE A 129 2.40 3.83 -6.58
N HIS A 130 1.36 4.52 -7.04
CA HIS A 130 0.04 4.45 -6.44
C HIS A 130 -0.56 3.05 -6.53
N ALA A 131 -0.47 2.41 -7.71
CA ALA A 131 -0.94 1.04 -7.93
C ALA A 131 -0.22 0.04 -7.01
N LYS A 132 1.10 0.20 -6.80
CA LYS A 132 1.88 -0.61 -5.87
C LYS A 132 1.41 -0.46 -4.42
N SER A 133 1.13 0.77 -3.95
CA SER A 133 0.53 0.95 -2.61
C SER A 133 -0.81 0.26 -2.47
N MET A 134 -1.67 0.39 -3.48
CA MET A 134 -3.00 -0.18 -3.43
C MET A 134 -2.95 -1.71 -3.37
N ALA A 135 -2.05 -2.32 -4.15
CA ALA A 135 -1.77 -3.75 -4.09
C ALA A 135 -1.28 -4.18 -2.71
N LEU A 136 -0.37 -3.41 -2.09
CA LEU A 136 0.14 -3.70 -0.75
C LEU A 136 -0.96 -3.61 0.32
N VAL A 137 -1.81 -2.59 0.27
CA VAL A 137 -2.97 -2.45 1.18
C VAL A 137 -3.93 -3.64 1.02
N SER A 138 -4.22 -4.05 -0.21
CA SER A 138 -5.08 -5.20 -0.50
C SER A 138 -4.48 -6.49 0.07
N LEU A 139 -3.18 -6.72 -0.14
CA LEU A 139 -2.46 -7.87 0.39
C LEU A 139 -2.54 -7.92 1.92
N LEU A 140 -2.19 -6.82 2.60
CA LEU A 140 -2.18 -6.77 4.07
C LEU A 140 -3.58 -6.92 4.67
N ASN A 141 -4.62 -6.38 4.03
CA ASN A 141 -6.00 -6.61 4.43
C ASN A 141 -6.38 -8.10 4.35
N ASN A 142 -6.00 -8.78 3.27
CA ASN A 142 -6.23 -10.22 3.14
C ASN A 142 -5.49 -11.00 4.24
N LYS A 143 -4.22 -10.67 4.50
CA LYS A 143 -3.43 -11.33 5.55
C LYS A 143 -4.00 -11.13 6.95
N LEU A 144 -4.42 -9.90 7.28
CA LEU A 144 -5.05 -9.60 8.56
C LEU A 144 -6.33 -10.44 8.76
N TRP A 145 -7.13 -10.62 7.71
CA TRP A 145 -8.32 -11.47 7.77
C TRP A 145 -7.94 -12.95 7.99
N ASN A 146 -6.91 -13.46 7.32
CA ASN A 146 -6.43 -14.83 7.53
C ASN A 146 -5.96 -15.06 8.97
N PHE A 147 -5.26 -14.11 9.59
CA PHE A 147 -4.82 -14.23 10.99
C PHE A 147 -6.00 -14.20 11.97
N LYS A 148 -7.03 -13.39 11.69
CA LYS A 148 -8.28 -13.37 12.48
C LYS A 148 -9.01 -14.70 12.39
N GLN A 149 -9.15 -15.24 11.18
CA GLN A 149 -9.77 -16.54 10.98
C GLN A 149 -8.99 -17.65 11.68
N ALA A 150 -7.66 -17.68 11.53
CA ALA A 150 -6.80 -18.66 12.19
C ALA A 150 -6.92 -18.60 13.72
N HIS A 151 -6.97 -17.40 14.31
CA HIS A 151 -7.23 -17.22 15.74
C HIS A 151 -8.59 -17.80 16.15
N ASP A 152 -9.65 -17.49 15.41
CA ASP A 152 -10.99 -17.99 15.69
C ASP A 152 -11.10 -19.51 15.54
N ASP A 153 -10.39 -20.09 14.58
CA ASP A 153 -10.33 -21.54 14.37
C ASP A 153 -9.59 -22.24 15.51
N VAL A 154 -8.45 -21.71 15.98
CA VAL A 154 -7.77 -22.22 17.20
C VAL A 154 -8.70 -22.16 18.40
N LYS A 155 -9.41 -21.05 18.58
CA LYS A 155 -10.39 -20.90 19.65
C LYS A 155 -11.46 -21.98 19.55
N LYS A 156 -12.07 -22.16 18.37
CA LYS A 156 -13.08 -23.21 18.17
C LYS A 156 -12.51 -24.59 18.50
N MET A 157 -11.40 -25.00 17.88
CA MET A 157 -10.77 -26.32 18.09
C MET A 157 -10.45 -26.60 19.55
N SER A 158 -10.02 -25.57 20.31
CA SER A 158 -9.62 -25.73 21.71
C SER A 158 -10.80 -25.83 22.68
N TYR A 159 -11.94 -25.21 22.35
CA TYR A 159 -13.11 -25.15 23.23
C TYR A 159 -14.28 -26.02 22.76
N SER A 160 -14.27 -26.55 21.53
CA SER A 160 -15.31 -27.44 21.02
C SER A 160 -15.26 -28.85 21.62
N ASP A 161 -14.07 -29.36 21.98
CA ASP A 161 -13.92 -30.68 22.61
C ASP A 161 -14.22 -30.69 24.12
N GLN A 162 -14.35 -29.53 24.78
CA GLN A 162 -14.70 -29.45 26.20
C GLN A 162 -16.19 -29.63 26.50
N LYS A 163 -17.04 -29.85 25.48
CA LYS A 163 -18.51 -29.99 25.63
C LYS A 163 -19.05 -31.43 25.49
N MET A 164 -18.24 -32.45 25.74
CA MET A 164 -18.76 -33.80 25.99
C MET A 164 -18.34 -34.29 27.37
N THR A 165 -18.83 -33.63 28.43
CA THR A 165 -18.94 -34.31 29.72
C THR A 165 -20.06 -35.33 29.64
N PRO A 166 -19.85 -36.61 30.00
CA PRO A 166 -20.86 -37.69 29.89
C PRO A 166 -22.16 -37.50 30.70
N TYR A 167 -22.34 -36.36 31.37
CA TYR A 167 -23.43 -36.12 32.32
C TYR A 167 -24.55 -35.20 31.81
N ASP A 168 -24.44 -34.61 30.62
CA ASP A 168 -25.46 -33.68 30.08
C ASP A 168 -26.61 -34.39 29.33
N GLY A 169 -26.84 -35.68 29.60
CA GLY A 169 -27.86 -36.49 28.93
C GLY A 169 -28.42 -37.65 29.76
N MET A 170 -28.39 -37.55 31.10
CA MET A 170 -29.13 -38.44 32.01
C MET A 170 -30.17 -37.66 32.81
#